data_AF-A0A9P6QK48-F1
#
_entry.id   AF-A0A9P6QK48-F1
#
_cell.length_a   1.000
_cell.length_b   1.000
_cell.length_c   1.000
_cell.angle_alpha   90.00
_cell.angle_beta   90.00
_cell.angle_gamma   90.00
#
_symmetry.space_group_name_H-M   'P 1'
#
loop_
_entity.id
_entity.type
_entity.pdbx_description
1 polymer ?
#
loop_
_entity_poly.entity_id
_entity_poly.type
_entity_poly.pdbx_seq_one_letter_code
_entity_poly.pdbx_strand_id
1 'polypeptide(L)'
;GLYHQKGIPLTANMTSEQYEKREFHTSSFSPFSGNMAFEIYRPTGASSPKPPKLRRRQDAGAAAVAPQGLIRLLVNEVPMLLPGCGSNYFCEWSTFKKVLQNAGAGCDFDACCASSSKPASASAPDSEARDAFLKAFGKRAEPVCLPVEPIA
;
A
#
# COMPACT_ATOMS: atom_id res chain seq x y z
N GLY A 1 5.35 -8.07 -9.96
CA GLY A 1 4.81 -7.31 -8.82
C GLY A 1 3.35 -7.67 -8.63
N LEU A 2 2.79 -7.49 -7.44
CA LEU A 2 1.45 -7.99 -7.09
C LEU A 2 0.31 -7.43 -7.95
N TYR A 3 0.55 -6.30 -8.63
CA TYR A 3 -0.37 -5.67 -9.57
C TYR A 3 0.24 -5.50 -10.97
N HIS A 4 1.29 -6.27 -11.30
CA HIS A 4 2.03 -6.12 -12.55
C HIS A 4 1.35 -6.85 -13.71
N GLN A 5 0.01 -6.83 -13.77
CA GLN A 5 -0.68 -7.16 -15.02
C GLN A 5 -0.12 -6.21 -16.07
N LYS A 6 0.29 -6.73 -17.24
CA LYS A 6 1.00 -6.03 -18.34
C LYS A 6 0.25 -4.80 -18.90
N GLY A 7 -0.02 -3.80 -18.05
CA GLY A 7 -0.85 -2.64 -18.32
C GLY A 7 -2.34 -2.89 -18.54
N ILE A 8 -2.84 -4.13 -18.40
CA ILE A 8 -4.24 -4.45 -18.73
C ILE A 8 -5.06 -4.50 -17.45
N PRO A 9 -6.00 -3.56 -17.21
CA PRO A 9 -6.88 -3.61 -16.05
C PRO A 9 -7.83 -4.82 -16.15
N LEU A 10 -8.19 -5.38 -15.00
CA LEU A 10 -9.26 -6.37 -14.94
C LEU A 10 -10.59 -5.71 -15.27
N THR A 11 -11.25 -6.20 -16.33
CA THR A 11 -12.58 -5.72 -16.75
C THR A 11 -13.61 -6.84 -16.65
N ALA A 12 -14.88 -6.46 -16.50
CA ALA A 12 -15.98 -7.43 -16.42
C ALA A 12 -16.22 -8.20 -17.73
N ASN A 13 -15.69 -7.70 -18.86
CA ASN A 13 -15.88 -8.27 -20.19
C ASN A 13 -14.70 -9.14 -20.67
N MET A 14 -13.83 -9.60 -19.77
CA MET A 14 -12.71 -10.47 -20.15
C MET A 14 -13.19 -11.84 -20.63
N THR A 15 -12.57 -12.37 -21.68
CA THR A 15 -12.82 -13.74 -22.17
C THR A 15 -12.16 -14.78 -21.25
N SER A 16 -12.56 -16.04 -21.36
CA SER A 16 -11.96 -17.14 -20.59
C SER A 16 -10.44 -17.24 -20.80
N GLU A 17 -9.97 -17.06 -22.03
CA GLU A 17 -8.54 -17.11 -22.35
C GLU A 17 -7.75 -15.93 -21.74
N GLN A 18 -8.41 -14.78 -21.57
CA GLN A 18 -7.83 -13.62 -20.88
C GLN A 18 -7.80 -13.84 -19.36
N TYR A 19 -8.83 -14.47 -18.81
CA TYR A 19 -8.90 -14.85 -17.40
C TYR A 19 -7.79 -15.84 -17.00
N GLU A 20 -7.50 -16.82 -17.84
CA GLU A 20 -6.42 -17.80 -17.60
C GLU A 20 -5.04 -17.16 -17.58
N LYS A 21 -4.83 -16.11 -18.39
CA LYS A 21 -3.53 -15.42 -18.52
C LYS A 21 -3.31 -14.30 -17.52
N ARG A 22 -4.28 -14.02 -16.64
CA ARG A 22 -4.13 -12.93 -15.67
C ARG A 22 -3.07 -13.28 -14.63
N GLU A 23 -2.29 -12.27 -14.24
CA GLU A 23 -1.23 -12.45 -13.24
C GLU A 23 -1.75 -12.31 -11.80
N PHE A 24 -2.82 -11.54 -11.60
CA PHE A 24 -3.41 -11.34 -10.27
C PHE A 24 -4.53 -12.34 -10.00
N HIS A 25 -4.39 -13.08 -8.91
CA HIS A 25 -5.43 -13.98 -8.40
C HIS A 25 -5.62 -13.73 -6.91
N THR A 26 -6.83 -13.32 -6.51
CA THR A 26 -7.17 -13.06 -5.10
C THR A 26 -6.94 -14.31 -4.24
N SER A 27 -7.21 -15.51 -4.77
CA SER A 27 -6.96 -16.78 -4.08
C SER A 27 -5.48 -17.02 -3.76
N SER A 28 -4.56 -16.48 -4.56
CA SER A 28 -3.11 -16.58 -4.31
C SER A 28 -2.59 -15.50 -3.36
N PHE A 29 -3.28 -14.36 -3.28
CA PHE A 29 -2.87 -13.22 -2.46
C PHE A 29 -3.49 -13.25 -1.05
N SER A 30 -4.80 -13.47 -0.97
CA SER A 30 -5.58 -13.43 0.26
C SER A 30 -6.50 -14.66 0.37
N PRO A 31 -5.95 -15.89 0.42
CA PRO A 31 -6.73 -17.08 0.79
C PRO A 31 -7.24 -16.97 2.23
N PHE A 32 -8.10 -17.92 2.64
CA PHE A 32 -8.46 -18.03 4.06
C PHE A 32 -7.19 -18.23 4.90
N SER A 33 -7.03 -17.42 5.94
CA SER A 33 -5.80 -17.35 6.75
C SER A 33 -4.53 -16.95 5.98
N GLY A 34 -4.68 -16.25 4.85
CA GLY A 34 -3.55 -15.69 4.13
C GLY A 34 -2.74 -14.71 4.99
N ASN A 35 -1.44 -14.65 4.76
CA ASN A 35 -0.51 -13.84 5.53
C ASN A 35 0.40 -12.99 4.63
N MET A 36 0.84 -11.85 5.17
CA MET A 36 1.87 -11.02 4.56
C MET A 36 2.88 -10.66 5.63
N ALA A 37 4.16 -10.86 5.32
CA ALA A 37 5.25 -10.58 6.24
C ALA A 37 6.32 -9.74 5.56
N PHE A 38 6.81 -8.73 6.27
CA PHE A 38 8.04 -8.04 5.93
C PHE A 38 9.13 -8.52 6.86
N GLU A 39 10.18 -9.10 6.28
CA GLU A 39 11.35 -9.47 7.05
C GLU A 39 12.44 -8.44 6.87
N ILE A 40 12.98 -7.96 7.99
CA ILE A 40 13.99 -6.90 8.03
C ILE A 40 15.30 -7.50 8.54
N TYR A 41 16.31 -7.48 7.67
CA TYR A 41 17.63 -7.99 7.92
C TYR A 41 18.55 -6.84 8.30
N ARG A 42 19.20 -6.97 9.45
CA ARG A 42 20.24 -6.06 9.90
C ARG A 42 21.62 -6.71 9.70
N PRO A 43 22.59 -6.01 9.13
CA PRO A 43 23.96 -6.50 9.05
C PRO A 43 24.52 -6.72 10.46
N THR A 44 24.97 -7.93 10.74
CA THR A 44 25.74 -8.24 11.94
C THR A 44 27.23 -8.05 11.62
N GLY A 45 27.69 -6.80 11.64
CA GLY A 45 29.08 -6.46 11.34
C GLY A 45 29.54 -5.18 12.03
N ALA A 46 30.85 -5.01 12.16
CA ALA A 46 31.51 -3.85 12.79
C ALA A 46 31.20 -2.49 12.15
N SER A 47 30.50 -2.47 11.01
CA SER A 47 29.95 -1.29 10.32
C SER A 47 28.54 -0.90 10.77
N SER A 48 27.90 -1.69 11.64
CA SER A 48 26.63 -1.28 12.26
C SER A 48 26.89 -0.06 13.16
N PRO A 49 26.17 1.08 12.97
CA PRO A 49 26.23 2.17 13.93
C PRO A 49 25.81 1.59 15.27
N LYS A 50 26.74 1.52 16.24
CA LYS A 50 26.41 1.13 17.61
C LYS A 50 25.23 2.00 18.03
N PRO A 51 24.14 1.41 18.60
CA PRO A 51 23.03 2.21 19.06
C PRO A 51 23.59 3.32 19.96
N PRO A 52 23.21 4.59 19.77
CA PRO A 52 23.68 5.66 20.62
C PRO A 52 23.34 5.23 22.04
N LYS A 53 24.37 5.00 22.86
CA LYS A 53 24.20 4.79 24.30
C LYS A 53 23.29 5.92 24.75
N LEU A 54 22.17 5.59 25.40
CA LEU A 54 21.18 6.52 25.94
C LEU A 54 21.90 7.52 26.89
N ARG A 55 22.56 8.52 26.31
CA ARG A 55 23.11 9.67 27.01
C ARG A 55 22.07 10.75 26.87
N ARG A 56 21.52 11.06 28.03
CA ARG A 56 20.51 12.08 28.25
C ARG A 56 21.01 13.42 27.71
N ARG A 57 20.19 14.00 26.84
CA ARG A 57 20.10 15.41 26.43
C ARG A 57 21.05 15.95 25.35
N GLN A 58 20.36 16.59 24.40
CA GLN A 58 20.68 17.85 23.73
C GLN A 58 22.00 17.86 22.97
N ASP A 59 21.93 17.50 21.69
CA ASP A 59 22.38 18.38 20.62
C ASP A 59 21.68 17.97 19.32
N ALA A 60 21.12 18.96 18.64
CA ALA A 60 20.50 18.84 17.34
C ALA A 60 21.58 18.61 16.26
N GLY A 61 21.29 17.76 15.27
CA GLY A 61 22.03 17.75 14.00
C GLY A 61 22.69 16.43 13.58
N ALA A 62 22.58 15.33 14.34
CA ALA A 62 22.99 14.02 13.82
C ALA A 62 21.87 13.46 12.93
N ALA A 63 21.97 13.68 11.62
CA ALA A 63 21.16 12.98 10.63
C ALA A 63 21.20 11.48 10.95
N ALA A 64 20.06 10.93 11.40
CA ALA A 64 19.95 9.54 11.78
C ALA A 64 20.40 8.69 10.58
N VAL A 65 21.59 8.10 10.68
CA VAL A 65 22.14 7.21 9.66
C VAL A 65 21.07 6.15 9.41
N ALA A 66 20.48 6.17 8.21
CA ALA A 66 19.43 5.23 7.85
C ALA A 66 19.96 3.82 8.12
N PRO A 67 19.17 2.94 8.78
CA PRO A 67 19.69 1.62 9.11
C PRO A 67 20.09 0.93 7.80
N GLN A 68 21.37 0.61 7.71
CA GLN A 68 21.90 -0.26 6.67
C GLN A 68 21.23 -1.61 6.91
N GLY A 69 20.44 -2.08 5.95
CA GLY A 69 19.61 -3.26 6.14
C GLY A 69 18.90 -3.63 4.85
N LEU A 70 18.50 -4.89 4.76
CA LEU A 70 17.73 -5.41 3.66
C LEU A 70 16.31 -5.70 4.15
N ILE A 71 15.34 -5.57 3.27
CA ILE A 71 13.95 -5.96 3.50
C ILE A 71 13.50 -6.90 2.39
N ARG A 72 12.69 -7.90 2.73
CA ARG A 72 11.97 -8.71 1.74
C ARG A 72 10.50 -8.83 2.14
N LEU A 73 9.65 -9.01 1.13
CA LEU A 73 8.23 -9.27 1.28
C LEU A 73 7.95 -10.76 1.07
N LEU A 74 7.16 -11.35 1.96
CA LEU A 74 6.56 -12.65 1.80
C LEU A 74 5.05 -12.50 1.75
N VAL A 75 4.42 -13.20 0.81
CA VAL A 75 2.98 -13.32 0.69
C VAL A 75 2.66 -14.80 0.75
N ASN A 76 1.92 -15.22 1.77
CA ASN A 76 1.64 -16.63 2.05
C ASN A 76 2.94 -17.46 2.08
N GLU A 77 3.94 -16.97 2.81
CA GLU A 77 5.27 -17.56 2.97
C GLU A 77 6.11 -17.66 1.67
N VAL A 78 5.61 -17.14 0.54
CA VAL A 78 6.34 -17.10 -0.74
C VAL A 78 7.03 -15.73 -0.91
N PRO A 79 8.35 -15.68 -1.15
CA PRO A 79 9.05 -14.43 -1.44
C PRO A 79 8.48 -13.73 -2.68
N MET A 80 8.21 -12.44 -2.55
CA MET A 80 7.66 -11.61 -3.62
C MET A 80 8.60 -10.45 -3.95
N LEU A 81 8.70 -10.13 -5.24
CA LEU A 81 9.45 -8.97 -5.71
C LEU A 81 8.74 -7.68 -5.29
N LEU A 82 9.47 -6.84 -4.56
CA LEU A 82 9.04 -5.48 -4.22
C LEU A 82 9.16 -4.58 -5.46
N PRO A 83 8.05 -4.00 -5.95
CA PRO A 83 8.11 -3.04 -7.06
C PRO A 83 9.06 -1.88 -6.73
N GLY A 84 9.86 -1.43 -7.69
CA GLY A 84 10.83 -0.34 -7.49
C GLY A 84 12.14 -0.75 -6.78
N CYS A 85 12.28 -2.02 -6.37
CA CYS A 85 13.49 -2.54 -5.72
C CYS A 85 14.39 -3.40 -6.65
N GLY A 86 14.13 -3.39 -7.96
CA GLY A 86 14.86 -4.18 -8.95
C GLY A 86 14.35 -5.62 -9.09
N SER A 87 15.20 -6.53 -9.56
CA SER A 87 14.86 -7.93 -9.85
C SER A 87 15.16 -8.91 -8.71
N ASN A 88 15.62 -8.41 -7.55
CA ASN A 88 15.97 -9.24 -6.40
C ASN A 88 14.85 -9.26 -5.37
N TYR A 89 14.72 -10.37 -4.62
CA TYR A 89 13.75 -10.48 -3.52
C TYR A 89 14.12 -9.63 -2.29
N PHE A 90 15.38 -9.22 -2.19
CA PHE A 90 15.86 -8.33 -1.14
C PHE A 90 16.00 -6.91 -1.68
N CYS A 91 15.46 -5.95 -0.96
CA CYS A 91 15.57 -4.53 -1.23
C CYS A 91 16.40 -3.84 -0.15
N GLU A 92 17.25 -2.89 -0.53
CA GLU A 92 17.87 -2.02 0.47
C GLU A 92 16.82 -1.19 1.20
N TRP A 93 16.96 -1.08 2.52
CA TRP A 93 16.01 -0.33 3.36
C TRP A 93 15.88 1.15 2.93
N SER A 94 16.98 1.76 2.49
CA SER A 94 17.01 3.14 1.98
C SER A 94 16.16 3.27 0.71
N THR A 95 16.32 2.35 -0.23
CA THR A 95 15.55 2.28 -1.49
C THR A 95 14.09 2.00 -1.22
N PHE A 96 13.77 1.01 -0.38
CA PHE A 96 12.40 0.69 0.01
C PHE A 96 11.64 1.90 0.56
N LYS A 97 12.27 2.67 1.46
CA LYS A 97 11.65 3.90 2.00
C LYS A 97 11.39 4.94 0.91
N LYS A 98 12.31 5.15 -0.03
CA LYS A 98 12.11 6.08 -1.15
C LYS A 98 10.95 5.62 -2.04
N VAL A 99 10.90 4.33 -2.38
CA VAL A 99 9.80 3.75 -3.15
C VAL A 99 8.47 3.97 -2.44
N LEU A 100 8.39 3.69 -1.15
CA LEU A 100 7.16 3.86 -0.37
C LEU A 100 6.73 5.32 -0.28
N GLN A 101 7.67 6.24 -0.06
CA GLN A 101 7.40 7.68 -0.05
C GLN A 101 6.90 8.18 -1.40
N ASN A 102 7.50 7.73 -2.49
CA ASN A 102 7.07 8.10 -3.84
C ASN A 102 5.69 7.51 -4.16
N ALA A 103 5.43 6.25 -3.82
CA ALA A 103 4.15 5.59 -4.05
C ALA A 103 3.00 6.20 -3.22
N GLY A 104 3.32 6.74 -2.05
CA GLY A 104 2.37 7.46 -1.20
C GLY A 104 2.24 8.96 -1.51
N ALA A 105 3.07 9.51 -2.41
CA ALA A 105 3.02 10.93 -2.74
C ALA A 105 1.68 11.26 -3.43
N GLY A 106 0.93 12.22 -2.87
CA GLY A 106 -0.40 12.59 -3.36
C GLY A 106 -1.53 11.69 -2.87
N CYS A 107 -1.24 10.64 -2.09
CA CYS A 107 -2.25 9.83 -1.41
C CYS A 107 -2.52 10.41 -0.01
N ASP A 108 -3.48 11.33 0.10
CA ASP A 108 -3.99 11.79 1.39
C ASP A 108 -5.18 10.93 1.81
N PHE A 109 -4.91 9.96 2.70
CA PHE A 109 -5.93 9.05 3.21
C PHE A 109 -7.07 9.81 3.91
N ASP A 110 -6.73 10.83 4.71
CA ASP A 110 -7.71 11.58 5.47
C ASP A 110 -8.57 12.44 4.56
N ALA A 111 -8.01 13.09 3.54
CA ALA A 111 -8.78 13.82 2.55
C ALA A 111 -9.71 12.88 1.74
N CYS A 112 -9.22 11.70 1.35
CA CYS A 112 -10.03 10.68 0.67
C CYS A 112 -11.19 10.20 1.55
N CYS A 113 -10.95 10.01 2.84
CA CYS A 113 -11.93 9.48 3.78
C CYS A 113 -12.75 10.54 4.51
N ALA A 114 -12.43 11.84 4.40
CA ALA A 114 -13.14 12.94 5.06
C ALA A 114 -14.63 13.04 4.69
N SER A 115 -15.03 12.41 3.58
CA SER A 115 -16.44 12.26 3.20
C SER A 115 -17.23 11.26 4.06
N SER A 116 -16.59 10.60 5.02
CA SER A 116 -17.17 9.65 5.99
C SER A 116 -17.22 10.22 7.41
N SER A 117 -17.45 11.53 7.56
CA SER A 117 -17.91 12.06 8.85
C SER A 117 -19.14 11.28 9.28
N LYS A 118 -18.90 10.34 10.20
CA LYS A 118 -19.84 9.51 10.98
C LYS A 118 -21.30 9.83 10.65
N PRO A 119 -22.04 9.01 9.90
CA PRO A 119 -23.49 9.16 9.93
C PRO A 119 -23.88 9.02 11.40
N ALA A 120 -24.42 10.10 11.97
CA ALA A 120 -25.03 10.05 13.28
C ALA A 120 -25.95 8.83 13.27
N SER A 121 -25.74 7.93 14.22
CA SER A 121 -26.48 6.68 14.45
C SER A 121 -27.93 6.80 13.96
N ALA A 122 -28.17 6.40 12.71
CA ALA A 122 -29.50 6.43 12.12
C ALA A 122 -30.21 5.15 12.54
N SER A 123 -31.02 5.25 13.58
CA SER A 123 -32.19 4.40 13.73
C SER A 123 -33.00 4.45 12.43
N ALA A 124 -33.22 3.31 11.78
CA ALA A 124 -34.04 3.20 10.57
C ALA A 124 -35.55 3.33 10.90
N PRO A 125 -36.45 3.51 9.90
CA PRO A 125 -36.45 4.56 8.89
C PRO A 125 -37.84 5.25 8.78
N ASP A 126 -37.87 6.56 8.53
CA ASP A 126 -39.04 7.21 7.91
C ASP A 126 -38.75 7.44 6.42
N SER A 127 -39.78 7.27 5.59
CA SER A 127 -39.74 7.26 4.11
C SER A 127 -39.00 8.45 3.45
N GLU A 128 -38.86 9.58 4.14
CA GLU A 128 -38.06 10.73 3.70
C GLU A 128 -36.56 10.46 3.57
N ALA A 129 -36.00 9.55 4.38
CA ALA A 129 -34.58 9.23 4.36
C ALA A 129 -34.17 8.56 3.04
N ARG A 130 -35.10 7.84 2.40
CA ARG A 130 -34.86 7.11 1.16
C ARG A 130 -34.80 8.04 -0.05
N ASP A 131 -35.67 9.06 -0.08
CA ASP A 131 -35.64 10.08 -1.12
C ASP A 131 -34.48 11.05 -0.94
N ALA A 132 -34.11 11.37 0.30
CA ALA A 132 -32.89 12.12 0.60
C ALA A 132 -31.62 11.37 0.15
N PHE A 133 -31.58 10.04 0.33
CA PHE A 133 -30.48 9.20 -0.12
C PHE A 133 -30.35 9.18 -1.65
N LEU A 134 -31.45 8.99 -2.39
CA LEU A 134 -31.45 9.00 -3.85
C LEU A 134 -31.04 10.37 -4.42
N LYS A 135 -31.46 11.46 -3.77
CA LYS A 135 -31.09 12.83 -4.14
C LYS A 135 -29.62 13.16 -3.85
N ALA A 136 -29.03 12.55 -2.82
CA ALA A 136 -27.60 12.67 -2.51
C ALA A 136 -26.72 11.90 -3.51
N PHE A 137 -27.18 10.74 -4.00
CA PHE A 137 -26.47 9.96 -5.02
C PHE A 137 -26.46 10.65 -6.39
N GLY A 138 -27.50 11.42 -6.74
CA GLY A 138 -27.54 12.19 -7.99
C GLY A 138 -26.60 13.41 -8.04
N LYS A 139 -25.94 13.79 -6.93
CA LYS A 139 -25.15 15.02 -6.82
C LYS A 139 -23.70 14.84 -6.38
N ARG A 140 -23.21 13.63 -6.13
CA ARG A 140 -21.78 13.45 -5.84
C ARG A 140 -20.99 13.55 -7.14
N ALA A 141 -20.40 14.73 -7.34
CA ALA A 141 -19.20 14.89 -8.15
C ALA A 141 -18.20 13.80 -7.75
N GLU A 142 -17.58 13.20 -8.77
CA GLU A 142 -16.62 12.11 -8.62
C GLU A 142 -15.56 12.46 -7.56
N PRO A 143 -15.29 11.60 -6.57
CA PRO A 143 -14.01 11.69 -5.88
C PRO A 143 -12.94 11.39 -6.93
N VAL A 144 -12.23 12.44 -7.36
CA VAL A 144 -11.07 12.35 -8.23
C VAL A 144 -9.95 11.69 -7.45
N CYS A 145 -9.98 10.37 -7.35
CA CYS A 145 -8.76 9.59 -7.25
C CYS A 145 -8.14 9.67 -8.64
N LEU A 146 -7.12 10.53 -8.80
CA LEU A 146 -6.42 10.66 -10.07
C LEU A 146 -5.93 9.28 -10.54
N PRO A 147 -5.99 9.00 -11.86
CA PRO A 147 -5.40 7.79 -12.40
C PRO A 147 -3.91 7.80 -12.08
N VAL A 148 -3.46 6.80 -11.33
CA VAL A 148 -2.04 6.53 -11.15
C VAL A 148 -1.53 6.05 -12.49
N GLU A 149 -0.80 6.90 -13.21
CA GLU A 149 -0.12 6.45 -14.43
C GLU A 149 0.89 5.35 -14.07
N PRO A 150 0.96 4.26 -14.84
CA PRO A 150 1.92 3.21 -14.59
C PRO A 150 3.33 3.77 -14.75
N ILE A 151 4.14 3.58 -13.70
CA ILE A 151 5.58 3.82 -13.79
C ILE A 151 6.15 2.80 -14.79
N ALA A 152 6.68 3.31 -15.90
CA ALA A 152 7.36 2.55 -16.95
C ALA A 152 8.67 1.90 -16.47
#